data_AF-A0A9P7K5U0-F1
#
_entry.id   AF-A0A9P7K5U0-F1
#
_cell.length_a   1.000
_cell.length_b   1.000
_cell.length_c   1.000
_cell.angle_alpha   90.00
_cell.angle_beta   90.00
_cell.angle_gamma   90.00
#
_symmetry.space_group_name_H-M   'P 1'
#
loop_
_entity.id
_entity.type
_entity.pdbx_description
1 polymer ?
#
loop_
_entity_poly.entity_id
_entity_poly.type
_entity_poly.pdbx_seq_one_letter_code
_entity_poly.pdbx_strand_id
1 'polypeptide(L)'
;MSSNTDSLSRDLQSDTPGPALLHELHELRSSVLSLAANKEYIFSGSQNQDISVWDKATFTPKCTLRGHTGSVLALEIAKEKDWLLSSSDPYLETGAGDLFSLAWSSTLQTIYIGCQNTSLQWYDFHDLSSSAASSPVPPSVSFADLGSGTSTPTTGAATRKAHKFFDSYPQYERKPADIFARNPTGGASSPDSLEHTLGVRPLNGYLSVPATNVIDSAHFGYIYCMTILATIDFVKLATGSGDEIVKLWDCTEEGPVLAHEFELSHGAVLALVAQGDTIYAGCQDGYVKVLDLETKTLVRTIIVQECVDILSMSMIDSDLYTCSADGWVKRWSASFDCTASWKGHKGIVLSSIITHHNGSENSGLRLVTGGNDDHIKVWEITAPQPRKNQSLNGQFSTANGLDQSITSTMTHALSKFVSIPSISSDPARTEDCRQAAIWLKNCLSQLGARASLLPTGEGKNPLVLGTFEGKKGDRAKPRVLFYGHYDVIPAPVEGWDSDPFTLTGRNGYLYGRGVTDDKGPIIAIACAAAELLSRRTLGLDLVFLIEGEEECGSSGFGEAVRAYKEQIGEIDAILVSNSTWIGEDKPCITYGLRGVVHCALEISSNLPDLHSGIEGGAVAEPMFDM
;
A
#
# COMPACT_ATOMS: atom_id res chain seq x y z
N MET A 1 -12.79 -0.26 -41.17
CA MET A 1 -13.35 -0.34 -39.82
C MET A 1 -12.45 -1.26 -39.02
N SER A 2 -11.36 -0.69 -38.48
CA SER A 2 -10.37 -1.40 -37.68
C SER A 2 -10.78 -1.33 -36.22
N SER A 3 -10.79 -2.50 -35.58
CA SER A 3 -11.08 -2.76 -34.18
C SER A 3 -10.28 -1.85 -33.24
N ASN A 4 -10.98 -1.01 -32.49
CA ASN A 4 -10.47 -0.34 -31.30
C ASN A 4 -10.26 -1.41 -30.22
N THR A 5 -9.00 -1.76 -29.96
CA THR A 5 -8.59 -2.41 -28.72
C THR A 5 -8.37 -1.32 -27.67
N ASP A 6 -9.17 -1.35 -26.60
CA ASP A 6 -9.13 -0.39 -25.50
C ASP A 6 -7.79 -0.49 -24.73
N SER A 7 -7.02 0.59 -24.74
CA SER A 7 -5.82 0.75 -23.89
C SER A 7 -6.20 1.39 -22.55
N LEU A 8 -5.80 0.76 -21.44
CA LEU A 8 -5.96 1.22 -20.06
C LEU A 8 -5.16 2.49 -19.71
N SER A 9 -4.36 3.02 -20.64
CA SER A 9 -3.48 4.18 -20.47
C SER A 9 -4.11 5.53 -20.84
N ARG A 10 -5.44 5.62 -20.99
CA ARG A 10 -6.06 6.92 -21.26
C ARG A 10 -5.85 7.84 -20.06
N ASP A 11 -5.24 9.01 -20.34
CA ASP A 11 -5.43 10.19 -19.51
C ASP A 11 -6.94 10.40 -19.34
N LEU A 12 -7.46 10.05 -18.17
CA LEU A 12 -8.74 10.56 -17.72
C LEU A 12 -8.57 12.08 -17.64
N GLN A 13 -8.90 12.77 -18.72
CA GLN A 13 -9.42 14.13 -18.64
C GLN A 13 -10.75 14.00 -17.88
N SER A 14 -10.66 13.83 -16.56
CA SER A 14 -11.83 13.82 -15.71
C SER A 14 -12.42 15.23 -15.79
N ASP A 15 -13.66 15.37 -16.27
CA ASP A 15 -14.41 16.63 -16.24
C ASP A 15 -14.67 17.14 -14.80
N THR A 16 -14.28 16.37 -13.78
CA THR A 16 -14.20 16.82 -12.40
C THR A 16 -12.99 17.74 -12.19
N PRO A 17 -13.20 18.99 -11.75
CA PRO A 17 -12.10 19.90 -11.46
C PRO A 17 -11.21 19.30 -10.36
N GLY A 18 -9.89 19.40 -10.55
CA GLY A 18 -8.91 19.01 -9.54
C GLY A 18 -9.07 19.78 -8.22
N PRO A 19 -8.38 19.37 -7.16
CA PRO A 19 -8.44 20.04 -5.86
C PRO A 19 -8.07 21.52 -5.98
N ALA A 20 -8.71 22.36 -5.17
CA ALA A 20 -8.48 23.79 -5.18
C ALA A 20 -7.07 24.11 -4.66
N LEU A 21 -6.31 24.90 -5.42
CA LEU A 21 -5.04 25.45 -4.96
C LEU A 21 -5.31 26.56 -3.93
N LEU A 22 -4.92 26.32 -2.68
CA LEU A 22 -5.09 27.28 -1.58
C LEU A 22 -4.00 28.33 -1.56
N HIS A 23 -2.75 27.90 -1.77
CA HIS A 23 -1.59 28.78 -1.69
C HIS A 23 -0.39 28.25 -2.47
N GLU A 24 0.48 29.17 -2.86
CA GLU A 24 1.75 28.89 -3.51
C GLU A 24 2.85 29.62 -2.73
N LEU A 25 3.77 28.85 -2.16
CA LEU A 25 4.98 29.34 -1.50
C LEU A 25 6.11 29.27 -2.51
N HIS A 26 7.00 30.26 -2.48
CA HIS A 26 8.11 30.35 -3.42
C HIS A 26 9.43 30.26 -2.67
N GLU A 27 10.18 29.21 -2.97
CA GLU A 27 11.51 28.96 -2.46
C GLU A 27 12.52 29.60 -3.43
N LEU A 28 13.40 30.47 -2.95
CA LEU A 28 14.20 31.32 -3.84
C LEU A 28 15.21 30.50 -4.67
N ARG A 29 14.87 30.24 -5.95
CA ARG A 29 15.72 29.57 -6.97
C ARG A 29 16.32 28.24 -6.50
N SER A 30 15.52 27.42 -5.84
CA SER A 30 15.95 26.12 -5.33
C SER A 30 14.82 25.10 -5.45
N SER A 31 15.18 23.88 -5.86
CA SER A 31 14.30 22.74 -5.88
C SER A 31 13.91 22.32 -4.46
N VAL A 32 12.62 22.04 -4.25
CA VAL A 32 12.10 21.53 -2.97
C VAL A 32 12.21 20.01 -2.97
N LEU A 33 13.28 19.50 -2.35
CA LEU A 33 13.63 18.08 -2.40
C LEU A 33 12.84 17.26 -1.37
N SER A 34 12.57 17.84 -0.20
CA SER A 34 11.89 17.17 0.90
C SER A 34 10.91 18.08 1.61
N LEU A 35 9.85 17.49 2.16
CA LEU A 35 8.81 18.19 2.89
C LEU A 35 8.49 17.44 4.17
N ALA A 36 8.27 18.17 5.25
CA ALA A 36 7.69 17.65 6.48
C ALA A 36 6.74 18.69 7.09
N ALA A 37 5.78 18.26 7.91
CA ALA A 37 4.89 19.20 8.59
C ALA A 37 4.52 18.72 9.98
N ASN A 38 4.59 19.64 10.95
CA ASN A 38 4.05 19.42 12.28
C ASN A 38 2.66 20.09 12.41
N LYS A 39 2.23 20.34 13.65
CA LYS A 39 0.94 21.01 13.91
C LYS A 39 0.91 22.45 13.39
N GLU A 40 2.01 23.18 13.47
CA GLU A 40 2.09 24.63 13.25
C GLU A 40 2.82 25.03 11.95
N TYR A 41 3.81 24.25 11.54
CA TYR A 41 4.74 24.61 10.48
C TYR A 41 4.84 23.54 9.37
N ILE A 42 5.12 24.01 8.17
CA ILE A 42 5.64 23.22 7.05
C ILE A 42 7.14 23.51 6.96
N PHE A 43 7.92 22.46 6.82
CA PHE A 43 9.37 22.50 6.62
C PHE A 43 9.65 22.07 5.19
N SER A 44 10.41 22.87 4.44
CA SER A 44 10.92 22.47 3.13
C SER A 44 12.43 22.37 3.15
N GLY A 45 12.93 21.19 2.79
CA GLY A 45 14.33 20.92 2.59
C GLY A 45 14.68 21.19 1.14
N SER A 46 15.65 22.07 0.94
CA SER A 46 15.96 22.57 -0.39
C SER A 46 17.35 22.12 -0.86
N GLN A 47 17.56 22.22 -2.16
CA GLN A 47 18.85 22.00 -2.79
C GLN A 47 19.90 23.05 -2.39
N ASN A 48 19.49 24.19 -1.81
CA ASN A 48 20.39 25.28 -1.44
C ASN A 48 20.99 25.13 -0.02
N GLN A 49 20.83 23.96 0.62
CA GLN A 49 21.35 23.62 1.96
C GLN A 49 20.52 24.20 3.13
N ASP A 50 19.54 25.04 2.85
CA ASP A 50 18.69 25.61 3.88
C ASP A 50 17.39 24.80 4.04
N ILE A 51 16.85 24.78 5.27
CA ILE A 51 15.49 24.35 5.55
C ILE A 51 14.63 25.59 5.79
N SER A 52 13.63 25.82 4.94
CA SER A 52 12.69 26.93 5.10
C SER A 52 11.51 26.52 5.97
N VAL A 53 11.14 27.38 6.93
CA VAL A 53 10.03 27.15 7.87
C VAL A 53 8.88 28.08 7.53
N TRP A 54 7.72 27.49 7.25
CA TRP A 54 6.51 28.19 6.81
C TRP A 54 5.39 27.99 7.80
N ASP A 55 4.67 29.06 8.13
CA ASP A 55 3.52 29.00 9.02
C ASP A 55 2.29 28.39 8.32
N LYS A 56 1.69 27.34 8.89
CA LYS A 56 0.54 26.64 8.25
C LYS A 56 -0.75 27.45 8.21
N ALA A 57 -0.89 28.42 9.11
CA ALA A 57 -2.11 29.23 9.22
C ALA A 57 -2.07 30.43 8.26
N THR A 58 -0.92 31.10 8.19
CA THR A 58 -0.73 32.34 7.43
C THR A 58 0.01 32.15 6.11
N PHE A 59 0.65 30.99 5.91
CA PHE A 59 1.50 30.69 4.75
C PHE A 59 2.66 31.67 4.57
N THR A 60 3.10 32.30 5.67
CA THR A 60 4.23 33.22 5.66
C THR A 60 5.53 32.51 6.06
N PRO A 61 6.68 32.90 5.47
CA PRO A 61 7.98 32.41 5.93
C PRO A 61 8.25 32.92 7.35
N LYS A 62 8.63 32.01 8.26
CA LYS A 62 8.97 32.33 9.66
C LYS A 62 10.46 32.51 9.84
N CYS A 63 11.23 31.51 9.44
CA CYS A 63 12.68 31.51 9.55
C CYS A 63 13.28 30.49 8.59
N THR A 64 14.60 30.50 8.53
CA THR A 64 15.40 29.57 7.76
C THR A 64 16.40 28.92 8.70
N LEU A 65 16.40 27.59 8.75
CA LEU A 65 17.36 26.81 9.53
C LEU A 65 18.58 26.54 8.65
N ARG A 66 19.76 26.92 9.15
CA ARG A 66 21.04 26.77 8.46
C ARG A 66 21.98 25.90 9.25
N GLY A 67 22.64 24.98 8.58
CA GLY A 67 23.60 24.06 9.21
C GLY A 67 24.12 22.96 8.29
N HIS A 68 23.37 22.63 7.23
CA HIS A 68 23.83 21.67 6.24
C HIS A 68 24.90 22.25 5.33
N THR A 69 25.78 21.37 4.84
CA THR A 69 26.82 21.68 3.87
C THR A 69 26.47 21.21 2.45
N GLY A 70 25.39 20.42 2.33
CA GLY A 70 24.89 19.81 1.11
C GLY A 70 23.37 19.93 1.00
N SER A 71 22.81 19.35 -0.05
CA SER A 71 21.37 19.41 -0.32
C SER A 71 20.58 18.73 0.81
N VAL A 72 19.39 19.24 1.17
CA VAL A 72 18.56 18.61 2.20
C VAL A 72 17.64 17.57 1.56
N LEU A 73 18.06 16.30 1.59
CA LEU A 73 17.46 15.22 0.79
C LEU A 73 16.21 14.62 1.43
N ALA A 74 16.17 14.50 2.76
CA ALA A 74 15.01 13.99 3.49
C ALA A 74 14.76 14.79 4.77
N LEU A 75 13.49 14.90 5.12
CA LEU A 75 13.02 15.48 6.38
C LEU A 75 12.06 14.48 7.04
N GLU A 76 12.22 14.27 8.34
CA GLU A 76 11.40 13.35 9.13
C GLU A 76 11.08 13.98 10.49
N ILE A 77 9.87 13.75 11.01
CA ILE A 77 9.41 14.36 12.28
C ILE A 77 9.22 13.30 13.36
N ALA A 78 9.97 13.43 14.46
CA ALA A 78 9.72 12.70 15.70
C ALA A 78 8.72 13.49 16.56
N LYS A 79 7.43 13.24 16.35
CA LYS A 79 6.32 14.02 16.94
C LYS A 79 6.35 14.05 18.46
N GLU A 80 6.76 12.96 19.10
CA GLU A 80 6.77 12.85 20.55
C GLU A 80 7.92 13.62 21.21
N LYS A 81 8.99 13.90 20.46
CA LYS A 81 10.14 14.69 20.92
C LYS A 81 10.12 16.13 20.45
N ASP A 82 9.19 16.47 19.54
CA ASP A 82 9.18 17.72 18.79
C ASP A 82 10.49 17.97 18.05
N TRP A 83 11.07 16.90 17.48
CA TRP A 83 12.30 16.98 16.69
C TRP A 83 12.00 16.98 15.19
N LEU A 84 12.77 17.80 14.47
CA LEU A 84 12.91 17.72 13.03
C LEU A 84 14.27 17.07 12.72
N LEU A 85 14.22 15.91 12.07
CA LEU A 85 15.37 15.16 11.60
C LEU A 85 15.56 15.47 10.12
N SER A 86 16.79 15.71 9.70
CA SER A 86 17.11 16.16 8.34
C SER A 86 18.38 15.47 7.85
N SER A 87 18.37 14.97 6.62
CA SER A 87 19.54 14.38 5.99
C SER A 87 20.15 15.32 4.94
N SER A 88 21.46 15.23 4.76
CA SER A 88 22.17 15.93 3.69
C SER A 88 23.34 15.12 3.16
N ASP A 89 23.92 15.58 2.05
CA ASP A 89 25.17 15.06 1.50
C ASP A 89 26.26 15.04 2.59
N PRO A 90 27.11 13.99 2.64
CA PRO A 90 28.00 13.75 3.77
C PRO A 90 29.15 14.74 3.87
N TYR A 91 29.58 14.98 5.10
CA TYR A 91 30.94 15.40 5.41
C TYR A 91 31.88 14.20 5.16
N LEU A 92 33.02 14.45 4.52
CA LEU A 92 33.96 13.50 3.88
C LEU A 92 34.44 12.24 4.67
N GLU A 93 33.98 11.96 5.88
CA GLU A 93 34.59 10.98 6.79
C GLU A 93 33.93 9.57 6.80
N THR A 94 32.64 9.42 6.49
CA THR A 94 31.91 8.15 6.75
C THR A 94 31.77 7.20 5.56
N GLY A 95 32.18 7.60 4.34
CA GLY A 95 32.09 6.75 3.14
C GLY A 95 30.67 6.34 2.72
N ALA A 96 29.62 6.81 3.42
CA ALA A 96 28.22 6.44 3.18
C ALA A 96 27.63 7.04 1.90
N GLY A 97 28.24 8.12 1.39
CA GLY A 97 27.67 8.93 0.32
C GLY A 97 26.40 9.66 0.78
N ASP A 98 25.56 10.04 -0.17
CA ASP A 98 24.33 10.79 0.09
C ASP A 98 23.33 9.98 0.95
N LEU A 99 22.65 10.67 1.87
CA LEU A 99 21.66 10.08 2.78
C LEU A 99 20.25 10.34 2.23
N PHE A 100 19.72 9.41 1.44
CA PHE A 100 18.52 9.63 0.64
C PHE A 100 17.22 9.54 1.42
N SER A 101 17.16 8.71 2.45
CA SER A 101 15.89 8.43 3.14
C SER A 101 16.07 8.22 4.64
N LEU A 102 15.05 8.64 5.39
CA LEU A 102 14.98 8.58 6.84
C LEU A 102 13.65 7.97 7.26
N ALA A 103 13.64 7.22 8.36
CA ALA A 103 12.43 6.75 9.01
C ALA A 103 12.59 6.76 10.54
N TRP A 104 11.63 7.38 11.24
CA TRP A 104 11.64 7.45 12.70
C TRP A 104 10.69 6.42 13.32
N SER A 105 11.20 5.61 14.23
CA SER A 105 10.38 4.73 15.08
C SER A 105 10.21 5.34 16.46
N SER A 106 9.00 5.86 16.75
CA SER A 106 8.67 6.34 18.10
C SER A 106 8.66 5.19 19.13
N THR A 107 8.35 3.96 18.72
CA THR A 107 8.30 2.80 19.64
C THR A 107 9.69 2.38 20.10
N LEU A 108 10.65 2.31 19.18
CA LEU A 108 12.03 1.91 19.48
C LEU A 108 12.96 3.11 19.74
N GLN A 109 12.43 4.34 19.68
CA GLN A 109 13.21 5.58 19.79
C GLN A 109 14.45 5.58 18.88
N THR A 110 14.30 5.02 17.67
CA THR A 110 15.40 4.73 16.75
C THR A 110 15.14 5.39 15.40
N ILE A 111 16.18 5.98 14.81
CA ILE A 111 16.18 6.46 13.43
C ILE A 111 16.84 5.43 12.51
N TYR A 112 16.23 5.16 11.35
CA TYR A 112 16.78 4.38 10.26
C TYR A 112 17.19 5.30 9.11
N ILE A 113 18.30 4.98 8.46
CA ILE A 113 18.96 5.83 7.47
C ILE A 113 19.33 4.97 6.24
N GLY A 114 18.88 5.42 5.07
CA GLY A 114 19.13 4.78 3.78
C GLY A 114 20.21 5.53 3.02
N CYS A 115 21.30 4.84 2.69
CA CYS A 115 22.52 5.47 2.18
C CYS A 115 22.77 5.16 0.69
N GLN A 116 23.53 6.04 0.03
CA GLN A 116 24.00 5.85 -1.35
C GLN A 116 24.96 4.68 -1.49
N ASN A 117 25.77 4.36 -0.47
CA ASN A 117 26.63 3.18 -0.48
C ASN A 117 25.86 1.85 -0.28
N THR A 118 24.53 1.88 -0.44
CA THR A 118 23.61 0.74 -0.32
C THR A 118 23.49 0.11 1.08
N SER A 119 24.05 0.78 2.10
CA SER A 119 23.91 0.38 3.50
C SER A 119 22.61 0.88 4.13
N LEU A 120 22.05 0.07 5.02
CA LEU A 120 21.01 0.47 5.97
C LEU A 120 21.66 0.69 7.33
N GLN A 121 21.52 1.89 7.88
CA GLN A 121 22.12 2.29 9.16
C GLN A 121 21.04 2.68 10.16
N TRP A 122 21.31 2.53 11.46
CA TRP A 122 20.38 2.98 12.50
C TRP A 122 21.06 3.51 13.76
N TYR A 123 20.37 4.41 14.46
CA TYR A 123 20.83 4.96 15.73
C TYR A 123 19.70 4.97 16.76
N ASP A 124 19.97 4.38 17.92
CA ASP A 124 19.05 4.34 19.06
C ASP A 124 19.32 5.51 20.01
N PHE A 125 18.27 6.24 20.36
CA PHE A 125 18.32 7.39 21.26
C PHE A 125 18.04 7.04 22.74
N HIS A 126 17.83 5.77 23.11
CA HIS A 126 17.67 5.34 24.50
C HIS A 126 18.92 5.65 25.37
N ASP A 127 20.12 5.62 24.79
CA ASP A 127 21.41 5.84 25.48
C ASP A 127 21.69 7.29 25.92
N LEU A 128 20.86 8.25 25.52
CA LEU A 128 20.96 9.62 26.04
C LEU A 128 20.51 9.74 27.50
N SER A 129 19.84 8.72 28.05
CA SER A 129 19.39 8.70 29.44
C SER A 129 20.43 8.15 30.44
N SER A 130 21.44 7.41 29.98
CA SER A 130 22.45 6.74 30.82
C SER A 130 23.76 7.54 30.97
N SER A 131 24.00 8.56 30.14
CA SER A 131 25.21 9.40 30.18
C SER A 131 25.01 10.80 30.81
N ALA A 132 23.81 11.11 31.32
CA ALA A 132 23.50 12.35 32.03
C ALA A 132 24.02 12.35 33.49
N ALA A 133 25.32 12.10 33.67
CA ALA A 133 26.04 12.37 34.90
C ALA A 133 27.34 13.14 34.61
N SER A 134 27.24 14.26 33.88
CA SER A 134 28.03 15.48 34.11
C SER A 134 27.85 16.48 32.97
N SER A 135 26.90 17.41 33.11
CA SER A 135 27.01 18.85 32.79
C SER A 135 25.62 19.49 32.69
N PRO A 136 25.45 20.76 33.09
CA PRO A 136 24.13 21.33 33.35
C PRO A 136 23.37 21.67 32.07
N VAL A 137 22.08 21.32 32.09
CA VAL A 137 21.05 21.71 31.12
C VAL A 137 20.92 23.26 31.05
N PRO A 138 20.91 23.91 29.88
CA PRO A 138 20.46 25.29 29.78
C PRO A 138 18.92 25.33 29.67
N PRO A 139 18.26 26.39 30.18
CA PRO A 139 16.81 26.47 30.25
C PRO A 139 16.18 26.70 28.87
N SER A 140 14.93 26.29 28.75
CA SER A 140 14.03 26.52 27.61
C SER A 140 14.13 27.94 27.04
N VAL A 141 14.42 28.05 25.75
CA VAL A 141 14.42 29.33 25.04
C VAL A 141 12.99 29.66 24.62
N SER A 142 12.38 30.65 25.29
CA SER A 142 11.13 31.26 24.84
C SER A 142 11.40 32.11 23.60
N PHE A 143 10.65 31.90 22.52
CA PHE A 143 10.68 32.73 21.31
C PHE A 143 10.00 34.08 21.58
N ALA A 144 10.70 34.98 22.26
CA ALA A 144 10.41 36.39 22.28
C ALA A 144 11.75 37.14 22.27
N ASP A 145 11.89 38.04 21.30
CA ASP A 145 13.00 38.99 21.13
C ASP A 145 14.37 38.42 20.73
N LEU A 146 14.55 38.17 19.43
CA LEU A 146 15.85 38.39 18.77
C LEU A 146 15.64 39.29 17.55
N GLY A 147 16.07 40.54 17.70
CA GLY A 147 16.00 41.58 16.70
C GLY A 147 16.88 41.30 15.48
N SER A 148 16.40 41.86 14.37
CA SER A 148 17.10 42.11 13.11
C SER A 148 18.61 42.37 13.30
N GLY A 149 19.43 41.44 12.82
CA GLY A 149 20.87 41.58 12.69
C GLY A 149 21.28 41.44 11.23
N THR A 150 21.36 42.58 10.53
CA THR A 150 21.95 42.70 9.20
C THR A 150 23.46 42.40 9.23
N SER A 151 23.92 41.44 8.41
CA SER A 151 25.23 41.51 7.77
C SER A 151 25.32 40.49 6.63
N THR A 152 25.10 40.96 5.39
CA THR A 152 25.59 40.34 4.16
C THR A 152 27.10 40.47 4.06
N PRO A 153 27.80 39.41 3.62
CA PRO A 153 28.82 39.54 2.61
C PRO A 153 28.28 38.93 1.30
N THR A 154 28.13 39.79 0.30
CA THR A 154 27.94 39.38 -1.10
C THR A 154 29.20 38.66 -1.59
N THR A 155 29.22 37.34 -1.55
CA THR A 155 29.95 36.54 -2.53
C THR A 155 28.99 36.27 -3.70
N GLY A 156 29.50 36.46 -4.92
CA GLY A 156 28.70 36.63 -6.13
C GLY A 156 27.66 35.54 -6.38
N ALA A 157 26.53 35.98 -6.97
CA ALA A 157 25.44 35.20 -7.54
C ALA A 157 25.60 33.68 -7.41
N ALA A 158 24.95 33.08 -6.41
CA ALA A 158 24.80 31.63 -6.33
C ALA A 158 24.04 31.16 -7.56
N THR A 159 24.77 30.75 -8.59
CA THR A 159 24.24 30.06 -9.75
C THR A 159 23.69 28.73 -9.27
N ARG A 160 22.41 28.44 -9.58
CA ARG A 160 21.77 27.12 -9.37
C ARG A 160 22.77 26.02 -9.78
N LYS A 161 23.24 25.21 -8.83
CA LYS A 161 24.04 24.03 -9.13
C LYS A 161 23.08 22.93 -9.54
N ALA A 162 22.99 22.63 -10.83
CA ALA A 162 22.09 21.59 -11.33
C ALA A 162 22.49 20.21 -10.76
N HIS A 163 21.53 19.50 -10.17
CA HIS A 163 21.65 18.12 -9.71
C HIS A 163 21.26 17.16 -10.82
N LYS A 164 22.17 16.24 -11.18
CA LYS A 164 21.99 15.30 -12.30
C LYS A 164 20.76 14.38 -12.13
N PHE A 165 20.29 14.17 -10.91
CA PHE A 165 19.10 13.35 -10.65
C PHE A 165 17.80 14.19 -10.55
N PHE A 166 17.85 15.39 -9.96
CA PHE A 166 16.64 16.17 -9.63
C PHE A 166 16.33 17.31 -10.62
N ASP A 167 17.30 17.70 -11.46
CA ASP A 167 17.19 18.87 -12.35
C ASP A 167 17.21 18.53 -13.85
N SER A 168 17.44 17.29 -14.24
CA SER A 168 17.48 16.91 -15.67
C SER A 168 16.23 16.17 -16.13
N TYR A 169 15.47 16.82 -17.01
CA TYR A 169 14.54 16.20 -17.97
C TYR A 169 14.72 16.96 -19.30
N PRO A 170 14.88 16.33 -20.50
CA PRO A 170 13.91 15.40 -21.08
C PRO A 170 14.47 14.25 -21.97
N GLN A 171 13.57 13.32 -22.36
CA GLN A 171 13.72 12.28 -23.41
C GLN A 171 14.93 11.33 -23.29
N TYR A 172 14.84 10.30 -22.44
CA TYR A 172 15.79 9.19 -22.49
C TYR A 172 15.32 8.11 -23.48
N GLU A 173 16.12 7.88 -24.52
CA GLU A 173 16.32 6.52 -25.01
C GLU A 173 16.87 5.68 -23.84
N ARG A 174 16.20 4.56 -23.58
CA ARG A 174 16.45 3.66 -22.45
C ARG A 174 17.93 3.42 -22.19
N LYS A 175 18.39 3.76 -20.98
CA LYS A 175 19.55 3.10 -20.36
C LYS A 175 19.13 2.62 -18.96
N PRO A 176 19.41 1.36 -18.60
CA PRO A 176 19.21 0.88 -17.23
C PRO A 176 20.00 1.79 -16.26
N ALA A 177 19.53 1.89 -15.01
CA ALA A 177 20.22 2.63 -13.97
C ALA A 177 21.71 2.25 -13.98
N ASP A 178 22.57 3.26 -14.10
CA ASP A 178 24.00 3.04 -14.30
C ASP A 178 24.56 2.44 -13.01
N ILE A 179 24.79 1.13 -12.99
CA ILE A 179 25.45 0.38 -11.89
C ILE A 179 26.80 1.01 -11.50
N PHE A 180 27.32 1.92 -12.34
CA PHE A 180 28.57 2.64 -12.15
C PHE A 180 28.44 4.16 -12.23
N ALA A 181 27.34 4.77 -11.76
CA ALA A 181 27.16 6.22 -11.71
C ALA A 181 28.24 6.93 -10.87
N ARG A 182 29.43 7.12 -11.44
CA ARG A 182 30.50 7.98 -10.95
C ARG A 182 30.22 9.37 -11.50
N ASN A 183 29.88 10.31 -10.61
CA ASN A 183 29.99 11.71 -10.96
C ASN A 183 31.47 12.01 -11.28
N PRO A 184 31.77 12.84 -12.31
CA PRO A 184 33.14 13.22 -12.60
C PRO A 184 33.73 13.92 -11.38
N THR A 185 34.73 13.30 -10.77
CA THR A 185 35.61 13.97 -9.81
C THR A 185 36.27 15.11 -10.57
N GLY A 186 35.85 16.34 -10.26
CA GLY A 186 36.50 17.55 -10.74
C GLY A 186 38.00 17.43 -10.51
N GLY A 187 38.76 17.68 -11.57
CA GLY A 187 40.20 17.45 -11.62
C GLY A 187 40.91 18.05 -10.41
N ALA A 188 41.83 17.25 -9.86
CA ALA A 188 42.80 17.69 -8.88
C ALA A 188 43.55 18.92 -9.40
N SER A 189 43.27 20.07 -8.79
CA SER A 189 44.22 21.16 -8.69
C SER A 189 44.16 21.65 -7.25
N SER A 190 45.25 21.40 -6.52
CA SER A 190 45.45 21.92 -5.18
C SER A 190 45.40 23.45 -5.22
N PRO A 191 44.60 24.13 -4.38
CA PRO A 191 44.92 25.47 -3.96
C PRO A 191 45.64 25.42 -2.62
N ASP A 192 46.70 26.21 -2.56
CA ASP A 192 47.54 26.44 -1.40
C ASP A 192 46.77 26.74 -0.11
N SER A 193 47.41 26.30 0.97
CA SER A 193 47.21 26.71 2.35
C SER A 193 46.91 28.21 2.50
N LEU A 194 45.68 28.54 2.88
CA LEU A 194 45.34 29.78 3.57
C LEU A 194 44.38 29.47 4.72
N GLU A 195 44.97 29.37 5.92
CA GLU A 195 44.26 29.45 7.19
C GLU A 195 43.48 30.78 7.24
N HIS A 196 42.15 30.70 7.19
CA HIS A 196 41.29 31.74 7.73
C HIS A 196 40.36 31.11 8.77
N THR A 197 40.81 31.22 10.02
CA THR A 197 40.04 30.96 11.23
C THR A 197 38.86 31.94 11.29
N LEU A 198 37.69 31.51 10.80
CA LEU A 198 36.42 32.11 11.19
C LEU A 198 35.87 31.27 12.35
N GLY A 199 35.83 31.89 13.53
CA GLY A 199 35.37 31.27 14.77
C GLY A 199 33.90 30.86 14.68
N VAL A 200 33.67 29.62 14.25
CA VAL A 200 32.42 28.90 14.48
C VAL A 200 32.45 28.46 15.94
N ARG A 201 31.49 28.94 16.75
CA ARG A 201 31.28 28.41 18.10
C ARG A 201 31.08 26.89 17.98
N PRO A 202 31.71 26.06 18.82
CA PRO A 202 31.60 24.62 18.70
C PRO A 202 30.15 24.19 18.87
N LEU A 203 29.64 23.40 17.92
CA LEU A 203 28.33 22.77 17.99
C LEU A 203 28.28 21.77 19.14
N ASN A 204 27.16 21.76 19.87
CA ASN A 204 26.89 20.88 21.00
C ASN A 204 26.75 19.42 20.52
N GLY A 205 27.76 18.59 20.78
CA GLY A 205 27.72 17.13 20.66
C GLY A 205 27.71 16.58 19.22
N TYR A 206 28.47 15.52 18.98
CA TYR A 206 28.34 14.69 17.77
C TYR A 206 27.84 13.30 18.19
N LEU A 207 26.90 12.76 17.42
CA LEU A 207 26.44 11.38 17.55
C LEU A 207 27.02 10.59 16.37
N SER A 208 27.60 9.43 16.64
CA SER A 208 28.14 8.54 15.61
C SER A 208 27.34 7.25 15.61
N VAL A 209 26.95 6.79 14.43
CA VAL A 209 26.38 5.46 14.25
C VAL A 209 27.46 4.43 14.60
N PRO A 210 27.21 3.51 15.54
CA PRO A 210 28.14 2.42 15.83
C PRO A 210 28.32 1.53 14.59
N ALA A 211 29.53 0.99 14.38
CA ALA A 211 29.77 0.06 13.26
C ALA A 211 28.93 -1.23 13.35
N THR A 212 28.43 -1.58 14.53
CA THR A 212 27.47 -2.67 14.74
C THR A 212 26.07 -2.36 14.21
N ASN A 213 25.76 -1.08 13.99
CA ASN A 213 24.46 -0.60 13.56
C ASN A 213 24.43 -0.25 12.07
N VAL A 214 25.16 -1.06 11.29
CA VAL A 214 25.28 -0.92 9.84
C VAL A 214 25.07 -2.30 9.23
N ILE A 215 24.11 -2.40 8.32
CA ILE A 215 23.99 -3.52 7.39
C ILE A 215 24.58 -3.04 6.07
N ASP A 216 25.81 -3.44 5.78
CA ASP A 216 26.44 -3.23 4.49
C ASP A 216 25.70 -4.01 3.40
N SER A 217 25.54 -3.40 2.23
CA SER A 217 24.85 -4.02 1.09
C SER A 217 23.46 -4.54 1.46
N ALA A 218 22.73 -3.80 2.30
CA ALA A 218 21.32 -4.08 2.61
C ALA A 218 20.50 -4.16 1.32
N HIS A 219 20.87 -3.34 0.33
CA HIS A 219 20.43 -3.42 -1.06
C HIS A 219 21.63 -3.47 -2.03
N PHE A 220 21.35 -3.79 -3.29
CA PHE A 220 22.32 -3.70 -4.40
C PHE A 220 22.19 -2.40 -5.21
N GLY A 221 21.31 -1.49 -4.77
CA GLY A 221 21.12 -0.14 -5.28
C GLY A 221 20.99 0.87 -4.15
N TYR A 222 20.86 2.16 -4.50
CA TYR A 222 20.66 3.22 -3.51
C TYR A 222 19.31 3.05 -2.82
N ILE A 223 19.26 3.27 -1.51
CA ILE A 223 18.02 3.18 -0.73
C ILE A 223 17.29 4.52 -0.81
N TYR A 224 16.49 4.71 -1.87
CA TYR A 224 15.83 5.97 -2.16
C TYR A 224 14.68 6.32 -1.22
N CYS A 225 13.97 5.32 -0.70
CA CYS A 225 12.80 5.55 0.12
C CYS A 225 12.64 4.48 1.20
N MET A 226 12.01 4.86 2.31
CA MET A 226 11.66 3.94 3.38
C MET A 226 10.43 4.43 4.14
N THR A 227 9.75 3.51 4.83
CA THR A 227 8.60 3.83 5.66
C THR A 227 8.44 2.83 6.80
N ILE A 228 7.99 3.31 7.97
CA ILE A 228 7.63 2.45 9.11
C ILE A 228 6.22 1.93 8.91
N LEU A 229 6.04 0.62 9.08
CA LEU A 229 4.75 -0.05 9.08
C LEU A 229 4.24 -0.11 10.52
N ALA A 230 3.13 0.57 10.78
CA ALA A 230 2.52 0.57 12.11
C ALA A 230 1.87 -0.80 12.37
N THR A 231 2.50 -1.64 13.18
CA THR A 231 1.86 -2.84 13.74
C THR A 231 1.74 -2.72 15.25
N ILE A 232 0.76 -3.42 15.84
CA ILE A 232 0.36 -3.23 17.24
C ILE A 232 1.46 -3.73 18.22
N ASP A 233 2.26 -4.72 17.80
CA ASP A 233 3.13 -5.48 18.69
C ASP A 233 4.63 -5.43 18.32
N PHE A 234 4.99 -4.99 17.11
CA PHE A 234 6.38 -4.96 16.62
C PHE A 234 6.61 -3.76 15.70
N VAL A 235 7.86 -3.46 15.37
CA VAL A 235 8.17 -2.42 14.38
C VAL A 235 8.64 -3.12 13.12
N LYS A 236 8.00 -2.82 11.99
CA LYS A 236 8.51 -3.21 10.67
C LYS A 236 8.92 -1.99 9.89
N LEU A 237 10.00 -2.14 9.13
CA LEU A 237 10.50 -1.15 8.18
C LEU A 237 10.37 -1.73 6.78
N ALA A 238 9.88 -0.92 5.84
CA ALA A 238 9.97 -1.21 4.42
C ALA A 238 10.99 -0.27 3.77
N THR A 239 11.88 -0.82 2.93
CA THR A 239 12.88 -0.05 2.18
C THR A 239 12.74 -0.32 0.69
N GLY A 240 12.85 0.73 -0.12
CA GLY A 240 12.77 0.70 -1.58
C GLY A 240 14.06 1.23 -2.18
N SER A 241 14.55 0.57 -3.22
CA SER A 241 15.89 0.81 -3.74
C SER A 241 16.00 0.75 -5.27
N GLY A 242 17.12 1.25 -5.77
CA GLY A 242 17.52 1.17 -7.18
C GLY A 242 17.76 -0.24 -7.74
N ASP A 243 17.76 -1.27 -6.89
CA ASP A 243 17.81 -2.68 -7.30
C ASP A 243 16.44 -3.26 -7.67
N GLU A 244 15.40 -2.43 -7.77
CA GLU A 244 14.03 -2.83 -8.12
C GLU A 244 13.34 -3.72 -7.07
N ILE A 245 13.87 -3.73 -5.84
CA ILE A 245 13.39 -4.55 -4.73
C ILE A 245 12.81 -3.68 -3.62
N VAL A 246 11.69 -4.14 -3.06
CA VAL A 246 11.21 -3.69 -1.74
C VAL A 246 11.55 -4.74 -0.71
N LYS A 247 12.29 -4.37 0.33
CA LYS A 247 12.62 -5.27 1.45
C LYS A 247 11.82 -4.91 2.68
N LEU A 248 11.37 -5.94 3.40
CA LEU A 248 10.73 -5.83 4.70
C LEU A 248 11.71 -6.26 5.79
N TRP A 249 11.82 -5.45 6.83
CA TRP A 249 12.69 -5.70 7.97
C TRP A 249 11.86 -5.75 9.25
N ASP A 250 12.07 -6.78 10.05
CA ASP A 250 11.60 -6.83 11.42
C ASP A 250 12.61 -6.08 12.30
N CYS A 251 12.18 -4.95 12.86
CA CYS A 251 13.03 -4.08 13.66
C CYS A 251 12.90 -4.44 15.14
N THR A 252 14.04 -4.77 15.75
CA THR A 252 14.17 -5.07 17.18
C THR A 252 15.14 -4.09 17.84
N GLU A 253 15.30 -4.17 19.17
CA GLU A 253 16.35 -3.43 19.89
C GLU A 253 17.77 -3.79 19.40
N GLU A 254 17.98 -5.02 18.91
CA GLU A 254 19.27 -5.46 18.35
C GLU A 254 19.52 -4.94 16.92
N GLY A 255 18.48 -4.44 16.26
CA GLY A 255 18.54 -3.93 14.89
C GLY A 255 17.50 -4.55 13.94
N PRO A 256 17.51 -4.13 12.67
CA PRO A 256 16.65 -4.66 11.62
C PRO A 256 17.11 -6.04 11.13
N VAL A 257 16.18 -6.98 11.02
CA VAL A 257 16.40 -8.33 10.45
C VAL A 257 15.54 -8.49 9.21
N LEU A 258 16.13 -8.95 8.09
CA LEU A 258 15.41 -9.13 6.84
C LEU A 258 14.31 -10.20 6.99
N ALA A 259 13.06 -9.81 6.72
CA ALA A 259 11.88 -10.66 6.85
C ALA A 259 11.34 -11.16 5.49
N HIS A 260 11.42 -10.32 4.45
CA HIS A 260 10.94 -10.65 3.10
C HIS A 260 11.48 -9.68 2.03
N GLU A 261 11.44 -10.10 0.77
CA GLU A 261 11.83 -9.30 -0.40
C GLU A 261 10.77 -9.42 -1.49
N PHE A 262 10.40 -8.29 -2.09
CA PHE A 262 9.52 -8.22 -3.26
C PHE A 262 10.31 -7.75 -4.47
N GLU A 263 10.39 -8.57 -5.50
CA GLU A 263 10.94 -8.17 -6.80
C GLU A 263 9.85 -7.52 -7.66
N LEU A 264 10.08 -6.28 -8.11
CA LEU A 264 9.07 -5.50 -8.82
C LEU A 264 9.26 -5.49 -10.34
N SER A 265 10.49 -5.70 -10.82
CA SER A 265 10.89 -5.78 -12.24
C SER A 265 10.49 -4.58 -13.11
N HIS A 266 10.29 -3.41 -12.50
CA HIS A 266 9.83 -2.19 -13.17
C HIS A 266 10.69 -0.99 -12.74
N GLY A 267 12.01 -1.17 -12.71
CA GLY A 267 12.96 -0.10 -12.39
C GLY A 267 13.03 0.26 -10.90
N ALA A 268 13.82 1.28 -10.58
CA ALA A 268 14.12 1.68 -9.21
C ALA A 268 12.85 2.02 -8.42
N VAL A 269 12.81 1.67 -7.13
CA VAL A 269 11.73 2.08 -6.22
C VAL A 269 12.07 3.43 -5.62
N LEU A 270 11.33 4.46 -6.00
CA LEU A 270 11.64 5.86 -5.71
C LEU A 270 10.76 6.44 -4.59
N ALA A 271 9.57 5.89 -4.40
CA ALA A 271 8.66 6.29 -3.33
C ALA A 271 7.99 5.07 -2.69
N LEU A 272 7.78 5.14 -1.37
CA LEU A 272 7.03 4.14 -0.61
C LEU A 272 6.01 4.83 0.27
N VAL A 273 4.80 4.29 0.31
CA VAL A 273 3.79 4.61 1.32
C VAL A 273 3.08 3.33 1.74
N ALA A 274 2.71 3.23 3.01
CA ALA A 274 2.04 2.07 3.55
C ALA A 274 0.75 2.47 4.27
N GLN A 275 -0.25 1.60 4.19
CA GLN A 275 -1.53 1.75 4.87
C GLN A 275 -2.04 0.38 5.28
N GLY A 276 -2.14 0.14 6.59
CA GLY A 276 -2.50 -1.17 7.12
C GLY A 276 -1.55 -2.26 6.61
N ASP A 277 -2.13 -3.32 6.04
CA ASP A 277 -1.40 -4.48 5.52
C ASP A 277 -1.00 -4.32 4.04
N THR A 278 -0.98 -3.10 3.49
CA THR A 278 -0.68 -2.85 2.08
C THR A 278 0.44 -1.81 1.93
N ILE A 279 1.41 -2.11 1.06
CA ILE A 279 2.47 -1.19 0.63
C ILE A 279 2.21 -0.77 -0.81
N TYR A 280 2.47 0.50 -1.10
CA TYR A 280 2.49 1.07 -2.43
C TYR A 280 3.91 1.50 -2.74
N ALA A 281 4.48 0.93 -3.80
CA ALA A 281 5.83 1.19 -4.27
C ALA A 281 5.77 1.92 -5.61
N GLY A 282 6.16 3.19 -5.62
CA GLY A 282 6.25 4.03 -6.79
C GLY A 282 7.59 3.78 -7.46
N CYS A 283 7.54 3.29 -8.68
CA CYS A 283 8.71 2.88 -9.43
C CYS A 283 9.11 3.95 -10.47
N GLN A 284 10.36 3.81 -10.89
CA GLN A 284 10.83 4.31 -12.17
C GLN A 284 9.92 3.75 -13.29
N ASP A 285 9.80 4.46 -14.42
CA ASP A 285 8.91 4.10 -15.54
C ASP A 285 7.40 4.29 -15.29
N GLY A 286 7.00 4.80 -14.13
CA GLY A 286 5.63 5.30 -13.91
C GLY A 286 4.60 4.26 -13.50
N TYR A 287 5.10 3.18 -12.90
CA TYR A 287 4.28 2.14 -12.29
C TYR A 287 4.20 2.33 -10.79
N VAL A 288 3.05 2.00 -10.21
CA VAL A 288 2.92 1.80 -8.76
C VAL A 288 2.56 0.35 -8.51
N LYS A 289 3.39 -0.35 -7.74
CA LYS A 289 3.17 -1.73 -7.32
C LYS A 289 2.47 -1.73 -5.97
N VAL A 290 1.35 -2.43 -5.90
CA VAL A 290 0.58 -2.63 -4.67
C VAL A 290 0.94 -3.99 -4.12
N LEU A 291 1.45 -4.05 -2.90
CA LEU A 291 2.00 -5.25 -2.25
C LEU A 291 1.19 -5.55 -1.00
N ASP A 292 0.81 -6.81 -0.81
CA ASP A 292 0.12 -7.27 0.38
C ASP A 292 1.12 -7.86 1.38
N LEU A 293 1.08 -7.36 2.62
CA LEU A 293 1.99 -7.75 3.69
C LEU A 293 1.60 -9.07 4.35
N GLU A 294 0.33 -9.46 4.31
CA GLU A 294 -0.17 -10.69 4.91
C GLU A 294 0.12 -11.88 3.98
N THR A 295 -0.28 -11.78 2.71
CA THR A 295 -0.06 -12.80 1.70
C THR A 295 1.34 -12.77 1.11
N LYS A 296 2.10 -11.68 1.32
CA LYS A 296 3.45 -11.48 0.76
C LYS A 296 3.46 -11.65 -0.76
N THR A 297 2.48 -11.05 -1.42
CA THR A 297 2.36 -11.11 -2.88
C THR A 297 2.13 -9.74 -3.51
N LEU A 298 2.52 -9.61 -4.77
CA LEU A 298 2.12 -8.49 -5.61
C LEU A 298 0.60 -8.56 -5.85
N VAL A 299 -0.10 -7.52 -5.42
CA VAL A 299 -1.56 -7.38 -5.55
C VAL A 299 -1.91 -6.89 -6.94
N ARG A 300 -1.30 -5.78 -7.33
CA ARG A 300 -1.64 -5.05 -8.55
C ARG A 300 -0.47 -4.19 -9.01
N THR A 301 -0.44 -3.92 -10.31
CA THR A 301 0.36 -2.85 -10.90
C THR A 301 -0.58 -1.77 -11.43
N ILE A 302 -0.47 -0.56 -10.88
CA ILE A 302 -1.15 0.63 -11.38
C ILE A 302 -0.21 1.31 -12.39
N ILE A 303 -0.72 1.58 -13.59
CA ILE A 303 0.01 2.32 -14.61
C ILE A 303 -0.39 3.79 -14.46
N VAL A 304 0.46 4.59 -13.83
CA VAL A 304 0.17 6.01 -13.58
C VAL A 304 0.42 6.81 -14.85
N GLN A 305 1.61 6.63 -15.43
CA GLN A 305 2.04 7.27 -16.68
C GLN A 305 3.27 6.54 -17.22
N GLU A 306 3.15 5.85 -18.36
CA GLU A 306 4.28 5.09 -18.89
C GLU A 306 5.53 5.96 -19.12
N CYS A 307 6.70 5.44 -18.73
CA CYS A 307 8.00 6.08 -18.89
C CYS A 307 8.17 7.41 -18.13
N VAL A 308 7.36 7.65 -17.09
CA VAL A 308 7.47 8.84 -16.24
C VAL A 308 7.58 8.45 -14.78
N ASP A 309 8.71 8.73 -14.17
CA ASP A 309 9.04 8.30 -12.80
C ASP A 309 8.04 8.82 -11.75
N ILE A 310 7.71 7.97 -10.78
CA ILE A 310 6.90 8.33 -9.60
C ILE A 310 7.84 8.64 -8.43
N LEU A 311 8.05 9.92 -8.15
CA LEU A 311 9.08 10.37 -7.21
C LEU A 311 8.56 10.59 -5.79
N SER A 312 7.26 10.80 -5.65
CA SER A 312 6.66 10.94 -4.33
C SER A 312 5.24 10.41 -4.32
N MET A 313 4.84 9.89 -3.17
CA MET A 313 3.48 9.43 -2.92
C MET A 313 3.04 9.84 -1.53
N SER A 314 1.75 10.08 -1.38
CA SER A 314 1.09 10.33 -0.11
C SER A 314 -0.23 9.59 -0.06
N MET A 315 -0.70 9.21 1.12
CA MET A 315 -1.96 8.48 1.26
C MET A 315 -2.83 9.08 2.35
N ILE A 316 -4.13 9.08 2.11
CA ILE A 316 -5.15 9.38 3.11
C ILE A 316 -6.24 8.33 3.08
N ASP A 317 -6.47 7.68 4.21
CA ASP A 317 -7.39 6.56 4.33
C ASP A 317 -7.13 5.51 3.24
N SER A 318 -7.98 5.45 2.21
CA SER A 318 -7.85 4.52 1.08
C SER A 318 -7.34 5.15 -0.21
N ASP A 319 -7.13 6.46 -0.23
CA ASP A 319 -6.84 7.19 -1.46
C ASP A 319 -5.36 7.53 -1.57
N LEU A 320 -4.74 7.06 -2.65
CA LEU A 320 -3.34 7.27 -2.97
C LEU A 320 -3.18 8.51 -3.86
N TYR A 321 -2.22 9.35 -3.53
CA TYR A 321 -1.77 10.48 -4.36
C TYR A 321 -0.40 10.16 -4.93
N THR A 322 -0.28 10.17 -6.25
CA THR A 322 0.98 9.91 -6.96
C THR A 322 1.50 11.19 -7.58
N CYS A 323 2.77 11.50 -7.37
CA CYS A 323 3.45 12.67 -7.88
C CYS A 323 4.51 12.24 -8.90
N SER A 324 4.33 12.71 -10.15
CA SER A 324 5.09 12.25 -11.31
C SER A 324 6.16 13.25 -11.72
N ALA A 325 7.23 12.76 -12.36
CA ALA A 325 8.34 13.59 -12.83
C ALA A 325 7.95 14.58 -13.94
N ASP A 326 6.85 14.34 -14.63
CA ASP A 326 6.34 15.29 -15.63
C ASP A 326 5.58 16.46 -14.99
N GLY A 327 5.36 16.50 -13.67
CA GLY A 327 4.68 17.59 -12.96
C GLY A 327 3.20 17.33 -12.67
N TRP A 328 2.69 16.15 -12.98
CA TRP A 328 1.31 15.76 -12.69
C TRP A 328 1.15 15.17 -11.30
N VAL A 329 -0.04 15.40 -10.73
CA VAL A 329 -0.50 14.75 -9.51
C VAL A 329 -1.80 14.02 -9.85
N LYS A 330 -1.87 12.74 -9.52
CA LYS A 330 -3.06 11.90 -9.73
C LYS A 330 -3.53 11.32 -8.40
N ARG A 331 -4.86 11.24 -8.22
CA ARG A 331 -5.53 10.62 -7.06
C ARG A 331 -6.15 9.31 -7.49
N TRP A 332 -5.88 8.26 -6.74
CA TRP A 332 -6.36 6.90 -6.97
C TRP A 332 -7.23 6.47 -5.80
N SER A 333 -8.39 5.89 -6.10
CA SER A 333 -9.29 5.37 -5.06
C SER A 333 -8.81 4.02 -4.52
N ALA A 334 -9.51 3.52 -3.49
CA ALA A 334 -9.36 2.16 -2.96
C ALA A 334 -9.45 1.06 -4.03
N SER A 335 -10.21 1.30 -5.11
CA SER A 335 -10.37 0.36 -6.23
C SER A 335 -9.33 0.57 -7.34
N PHE A 336 -8.34 1.45 -7.11
CA PHE A 336 -7.29 1.85 -8.04
C PHE A 336 -7.79 2.55 -9.30
N ASP A 337 -8.99 3.14 -9.23
CA ASP A 337 -9.49 4.03 -10.26
C ASP A 337 -8.87 5.42 -10.08
N CYS A 338 -8.36 6.02 -11.17
CA CYS A 338 -7.93 7.41 -11.18
C CYS A 338 -9.15 8.32 -11.03
N THR A 339 -9.30 8.96 -9.88
CA THR A 339 -10.46 9.81 -9.53
C THR A 339 -10.22 11.29 -9.77
N ALA A 340 -8.96 11.72 -9.82
CA ALA A 340 -8.59 13.07 -10.19
C ALA A 340 -7.18 13.10 -10.80
N SER A 341 -6.97 13.99 -11.76
CA SER A 341 -5.67 14.23 -12.39
C SER A 341 -5.52 15.72 -12.65
N TRP A 342 -4.45 16.34 -12.17
CA TRP A 342 -4.19 17.76 -12.40
C TRP A 342 -2.71 18.06 -12.51
N LYS A 343 -2.41 19.18 -13.17
CA LYS A 343 -1.04 19.69 -13.26
C LYS A 343 -0.67 20.39 -11.95
N GLY A 344 0.16 19.74 -11.14
CA GLY A 344 0.65 20.30 -9.88
C GLY A 344 1.74 21.35 -10.12
N HIS A 345 2.79 20.97 -10.84
CA HIS A 345 3.99 21.77 -11.03
C HIS A 345 4.34 21.92 -12.52
N LYS A 346 5.11 22.96 -12.87
CA LYS A 346 5.63 23.13 -14.24
C LYS A 346 6.80 22.19 -14.52
N GLY A 347 7.48 21.76 -13.47
CA GLY A 347 8.57 20.78 -13.51
C GLY A 347 8.23 19.54 -12.69
N ILE A 348 9.27 18.83 -12.26
CA ILE A 348 9.22 17.57 -11.51
C ILE A 348 8.58 17.82 -10.14
N VAL A 349 7.59 17.00 -9.77
CA VAL A 349 7.09 16.96 -8.38
C VAL A 349 7.98 16.02 -7.58
N LEU A 350 8.78 16.57 -6.67
CA LEU A 350 9.84 15.84 -5.96
C LEU A 350 9.38 15.32 -4.60
N SER A 351 8.49 16.03 -3.93
CA SER A 351 8.03 15.68 -2.59
C SER A 351 6.56 15.98 -2.41
N SER A 352 5.90 15.18 -1.58
CA SER A 352 4.51 15.34 -1.22
C SER A 352 4.27 14.85 0.21
N ILE A 353 3.42 15.57 0.94
CA ILE A 353 2.95 15.18 2.27
C ILE A 353 1.47 15.56 2.44
N ILE A 354 0.78 14.86 3.33
CA ILE A 354 -0.58 15.23 3.77
C ILE A 354 -0.50 15.81 5.18
N THR A 355 -1.18 16.95 5.39
CA THR A 355 -1.23 17.64 6.67
C THR A 355 -2.64 18.15 6.97
N HIS A 356 -2.95 18.32 8.25
CA HIS A 356 -4.23 18.87 8.69
C HIS A 356 -4.08 20.35 9.04
N HIS A 357 -5.11 21.13 8.72
CA HIS A 357 -5.30 22.45 9.30
C HIS A 357 -5.80 22.32 10.75
N ASN A 358 -5.26 23.11 11.68
CA ASN A 358 -5.71 23.11 13.07
C ASN A 358 -7.19 23.57 13.13
N GLY A 359 -8.12 22.65 13.42
CA GLY A 359 -9.54 23.03 13.58
C GLY A 359 -10.58 21.92 13.73
N SER A 360 -10.46 20.77 13.07
CA SER A 360 -11.30 19.58 13.32
C SER A 360 -10.72 18.38 12.57
N GLU A 361 -10.85 17.17 13.11
CA GLU A 361 -10.27 15.95 12.52
C GLU A 361 -10.82 15.61 11.12
N ASN A 362 -11.95 16.22 10.70
CA ASN A 362 -12.60 15.94 9.41
C ASN A 362 -12.70 17.13 8.44
N SER A 363 -12.23 18.33 8.80
CA SER A 363 -12.31 19.52 7.91
C SER A 363 -10.95 20.23 7.80
N GLY A 364 -10.39 20.29 6.59
CA GLY A 364 -9.17 21.04 6.30
C GLY A 364 -7.93 20.18 6.07
N LEU A 365 -8.10 19.01 5.46
CA LEU A 365 -6.98 18.21 4.94
C LEU A 365 -6.33 18.93 3.77
N ARG A 366 -5.00 18.92 3.77
CA ARG A 366 -4.19 19.60 2.76
C ARG A 366 -3.14 18.65 2.22
N LEU A 367 -3.07 18.57 0.91
CA LEU A 367 -1.91 17.99 0.22
C LEU A 367 -0.90 19.12 0.00
N VAL A 368 0.35 18.91 0.38
CA VAL A 368 1.45 19.84 0.12
C VAL A 368 2.40 19.17 -0.85
N THR A 369 2.71 19.82 -1.97
CA THR A 369 3.63 19.31 -3.00
C THR A 369 4.78 20.28 -3.21
N GLY A 370 6.00 19.74 -3.31
CA GLY A 370 7.22 20.49 -3.60
C GLY A 370 7.80 20.07 -4.94
N GLY A 371 8.21 21.05 -5.76
CA GLY A 371 8.73 20.81 -7.09
C GLY A 371 10.13 21.39 -7.33
N ASN A 372 10.73 21.02 -8.45
CA ASN A 372 11.96 21.65 -8.96
C ASN A 372 11.71 22.96 -9.74
N ASP A 373 10.47 23.45 -9.71
CA ASP A 373 10.03 24.71 -10.28
C ASP A 373 10.03 25.86 -9.24
N ASP A 374 10.78 25.70 -8.15
CA ASP A 374 10.94 26.68 -7.07
C ASP A 374 9.66 26.92 -6.22
N HIS A 375 8.65 26.06 -6.37
CA HIS A 375 7.36 26.23 -5.71
C HIS A 375 7.00 25.10 -4.75
N ILE A 376 6.33 25.47 -3.67
CA ILE A 376 5.55 24.58 -2.80
C ILE A 376 4.09 24.96 -2.96
N LYS A 377 3.24 23.99 -3.27
CA LYS A 377 1.81 24.21 -3.49
C LYS A 377 0.99 23.48 -2.47
N VAL A 378 -0.03 24.18 -1.95
CA VAL A 378 -0.93 23.66 -0.92
C VAL A 378 -2.31 23.52 -1.52
N TRP A 379 -2.81 22.29 -1.56
CA TRP A 379 -4.07 21.91 -2.18
C TRP A 379 -5.08 21.53 -1.12
N GLU A 380 -6.33 21.98 -1.26
CA GLU A 380 -7.43 21.51 -0.43
C GLU A 380 -7.90 20.15 -0.93
N ILE A 381 -7.86 19.14 -0.05
CA ILE A 381 -8.31 17.79 -0.37
C ILE A 381 -9.39 17.35 0.61
N THR A 382 -10.27 16.47 0.16
CA THR A 382 -11.31 15.87 0.99
C THR A 382 -10.98 14.41 1.23
N ALA A 383 -11.20 13.95 2.46
CA ALA A 383 -11.17 12.53 2.77
C ALA A 383 -12.09 11.76 1.80
N PRO A 384 -11.71 10.54 1.37
CA PRO A 384 -12.57 9.71 0.56
C PRO A 384 -13.93 9.54 1.24
N GLN A 385 -15.02 9.67 0.47
CA GLN A 385 -16.30 9.29 1.04
C GLN A 385 -16.30 7.76 1.22
N PRO A 386 -16.63 7.24 2.41
CA PRO A 386 -16.86 5.81 2.54
C PRO A 386 -17.94 5.44 1.53
N ARG A 387 -17.73 4.35 0.75
CA ARG A 387 -18.71 3.85 -0.23
C ARG A 387 -20.09 4.01 0.41
N LYS A 388 -20.99 4.81 -0.21
CA LYS A 388 -22.38 4.98 0.24
C LYS A 388 -23.03 3.61 0.21
N ASN A 389 -22.92 2.88 1.32
CA ASN A 389 -23.89 1.89 1.68
C ASN A 389 -25.18 2.69 1.79
N GLN A 390 -26.11 2.51 0.86
CA GLN A 390 -27.47 2.97 1.09
C GLN A 390 -27.90 2.33 2.42
N SER A 391 -27.90 3.11 3.49
CA SER A 391 -28.39 2.63 4.76
C SER A 391 -29.87 2.35 4.52
N LEU A 392 -30.24 1.07 4.62
CA LEU A 392 -31.63 0.67 4.75
C LEU A 392 -32.08 1.16 6.13
N ASN A 393 -32.42 2.45 6.22
CA ASN A 393 -33.31 2.97 7.26
C ASN A 393 -34.74 2.51 6.92
N GLY A 394 -34.94 1.19 6.91
CA GLY A 394 -36.25 0.54 6.90
C GLY A 394 -36.55 0.11 8.33
N GLN A 395 -37.58 0.70 8.92
CA GLN A 395 -38.07 0.41 10.27
C GLN A 395 -38.31 -1.09 10.46
N PHE A 396 -37.45 -1.76 11.21
CA PHE A 396 -37.77 -3.06 11.80
C PHE A 396 -38.17 -2.84 13.25
N SER A 397 -39.47 -2.95 13.51
CA SER A 397 -40.09 -2.84 14.82
C SER A 397 -39.55 -3.92 15.78
N THR A 398 -39.11 -3.45 16.94
CA THR A 398 -38.46 -4.18 18.04
C THR A 398 -39.40 -5.13 18.82
N ALA A 399 -38.96 -6.38 19.06
CA ALA A 399 -39.39 -7.20 20.21
C ALA A 399 -38.56 -8.50 20.39
N ASN A 400 -37.81 -8.59 21.51
CA ASN A 400 -37.12 -9.76 22.13
C ASN A 400 -35.59 -9.91 21.84
N GLY A 401 -34.79 -9.56 22.86
CA GLY A 401 -33.41 -9.06 22.72
C GLY A 401 -32.23 -10.00 22.99
N LEU A 402 -32.23 -11.23 22.48
CA LEU A 402 -30.98 -11.99 22.29
C LEU A 402 -30.93 -12.68 20.92
N ASP A 403 -32.03 -13.33 20.53
CA ASP A 403 -32.20 -13.95 19.20
C ASP A 403 -32.11 -12.90 18.07
N GLN A 404 -32.68 -11.71 18.31
CA GLN A 404 -32.63 -10.59 17.35
C GLN A 404 -31.22 -10.05 17.12
N SER A 405 -30.33 -10.14 18.10
CA SER A 405 -28.97 -9.60 17.97
C SER A 405 -28.17 -10.39 16.95
N ILE A 406 -28.20 -11.72 17.01
CA ILE A 406 -27.42 -12.58 16.09
C ILE A 406 -28.02 -12.59 14.70
N THR A 407 -29.36 -12.65 14.58
CA THR A 407 -30.01 -12.50 13.27
C THR A 407 -29.65 -11.14 12.65
N SER A 408 -29.62 -10.07 13.44
CA SER A 408 -29.20 -8.75 12.94
C SER A 408 -27.73 -8.71 12.52
N THR A 409 -26.82 -9.36 13.28
CA THR A 409 -25.41 -9.48 12.95
C THR A 409 -25.22 -10.29 11.66
N MET A 410 -25.89 -11.43 11.53
CA MET A 410 -25.84 -12.29 10.36
C MET A 410 -26.32 -11.55 9.11
N THR A 411 -27.48 -10.91 9.17
CA THR A 411 -28.03 -10.14 8.03
C THR A 411 -27.13 -8.95 7.69
N HIS A 412 -26.56 -8.26 8.68
CA HIS A 412 -25.62 -7.17 8.45
C HIS A 412 -24.32 -7.64 7.78
N ALA A 413 -23.70 -8.69 8.32
CA ALA A 413 -22.48 -9.27 7.78
C ALA A 413 -22.72 -9.79 6.36
N LEU A 414 -23.82 -10.51 6.12
CA LEU A 414 -24.18 -10.98 4.79
C LEU A 414 -24.41 -9.82 3.81
N SER A 415 -25.08 -8.74 4.26
CA SER A 415 -25.27 -7.56 3.42
C SER A 415 -23.95 -6.93 2.98
N LYS A 416 -22.98 -6.82 3.89
CA LYS A 416 -21.62 -6.35 3.56
C LYS A 416 -20.92 -7.31 2.61
N PHE A 417 -21.01 -8.61 2.85
CA PHE A 417 -20.31 -9.58 2.03
C PHE A 417 -20.85 -9.63 0.59
N VAL A 418 -22.18 -9.56 0.44
CA VAL A 418 -22.86 -9.49 -0.86
C VAL A 418 -22.55 -8.19 -1.60
N SER A 419 -22.30 -7.09 -0.89
CA SER A 419 -21.94 -5.82 -1.53
C SER A 419 -20.58 -5.80 -2.22
N ILE A 420 -19.76 -6.83 -2.02
CA ILE A 420 -18.46 -6.98 -2.67
C ILE A 420 -18.65 -7.86 -3.92
N PRO A 421 -18.49 -7.33 -5.15
CA PRO A 421 -18.68 -8.08 -6.39
C PRO A 421 -17.44 -8.91 -6.73
N SER A 422 -17.17 -9.94 -5.92
CA SER A 422 -16.04 -10.86 -6.03
C SER A 422 -16.18 -11.84 -7.22
N ILE A 423 -16.18 -11.31 -8.44
CA ILE A 423 -16.33 -12.08 -9.67
C ILE A 423 -14.95 -12.59 -10.13
N SER A 424 -14.58 -13.82 -9.76
CA SER A 424 -13.25 -14.39 -10.05
C SER A 424 -12.95 -14.52 -11.54
N SER A 425 -13.98 -14.72 -12.37
CA SER A 425 -13.83 -14.87 -13.82
C SER A 425 -13.50 -13.56 -14.56
N ASP A 426 -13.63 -12.41 -13.89
CA ASP A 426 -13.38 -11.09 -14.48
C ASP A 426 -12.08 -10.50 -13.92
N PRO A 427 -11.00 -10.39 -14.73
CA PRO A 427 -9.74 -9.79 -14.30
C PRO A 427 -9.86 -8.34 -13.80
N ALA A 428 -10.91 -7.60 -14.19
CA ALA A 428 -11.15 -6.27 -13.64
C ALA A 428 -11.59 -6.31 -12.16
N ARG A 429 -12.09 -7.45 -11.70
CA ARG A 429 -12.66 -7.70 -10.36
C ARG A 429 -11.73 -8.46 -9.43
N THR A 430 -10.48 -8.73 -9.83
CA THR A 430 -9.45 -9.33 -8.95
C THR A 430 -9.33 -8.61 -7.61
N GLU A 431 -9.46 -7.29 -7.60
CA GLU A 431 -9.41 -6.53 -6.36
C GLU A 431 -10.66 -6.73 -5.50
N ASP A 432 -11.85 -6.77 -6.10
CA ASP A 432 -13.08 -7.05 -5.35
C ASP A 432 -13.02 -8.45 -4.73
N CYS A 433 -12.43 -9.45 -5.40
CA CYS A 433 -12.17 -10.77 -4.83
C CYS A 433 -11.20 -10.72 -3.64
N ARG A 434 -10.09 -9.99 -3.76
CA ARG A 434 -9.13 -9.83 -2.64
C ARG A 434 -9.77 -9.10 -1.45
N GLN A 435 -10.54 -8.04 -1.71
CA GLN A 435 -11.30 -7.34 -0.67
C GLN A 435 -12.33 -8.24 0.01
N ALA A 436 -12.98 -9.14 -0.73
CA ALA A 436 -13.88 -10.14 -0.16
C ALA A 436 -13.14 -11.09 0.80
N ALA A 437 -11.93 -11.55 0.43
CA ALA A 437 -11.10 -12.39 1.28
C ALA A 437 -10.67 -11.67 2.58
N ILE A 438 -10.15 -10.45 2.45
CA ILE A 438 -9.72 -9.61 3.59
C ILE A 438 -10.91 -9.32 4.51
N TRP A 439 -12.05 -8.92 3.93
CA TRP A 439 -13.26 -8.65 4.70
C TRP A 439 -13.73 -9.91 5.45
N LEU A 440 -13.74 -11.08 4.79
CA LEU A 440 -14.15 -12.33 5.42
C LEU A 440 -13.19 -12.73 6.55
N LYS A 441 -11.87 -12.64 6.35
CA LYS A 441 -10.87 -12.88 7.38
C LYS A 441 -11.13 -12.01 8.61
N ASN A 442 -11.34 -10.71 8.41
CA ASN A 442 -11.64 -9.77 9.49
C ASN A 442 -12.97 -10.07 10.18
N CYS A 443 -14.01 -10.43 9.42
CA CYS A 443 -15.31 -10.84 9.94
C CYS A 443 -15.18 -12.08 10.84
N LEU A 444 -14.50 -13.13 10.37
CA LEU A 444 -14.24 -14.34 11.15
C LEU A 444 -13.43 -14.03 12.43
N SER A 445 -12.42 -13.17 12.34
CA SER A 445 -11.67 -12.71 13.52
C SER A 445 -12.55 -11.99 14.54
N GLN A 446 -13.42 -11.07 14.11
CA GLN A 446 -14.36 -10.37 14.98
C GLN A 446 -15.37 -11.32 15.64
N LEU A 447 -15.73 -12.40 14.95
CA LEU A 447 -16.61 -13.46 15.47
C LEU A 447 -15.89 -14.42 16.45
N GLY A 448 -14.57 -14.29 16.62
CA GLY A 448 -13.78 -15.04 17.61
C GLY A 448 -12.91 -16.16 17.02
N ALA A 449 -12.72 -16.21 15.70
CA ALA A 449 -11.78 -17.14 15.08
C ALA A 449 -10.35 -16.59 15.04
N ARG A 450 -9.36 -17.48 15.12
CA ARG A 450 -8.01 -17.19 14.62
C ARG A 450 -8.05 -17.30 13.10
N ALA A 451 -7.95 -16.18 12.38
CA ALA A 451 -8.09 -16.15 10.93
C ALA A 451 -6.86 -15.54 10.22
N SER A 452 -6.56 -16.04 9.02
CA SER A 452 -5.43 -15.64 8.18
C SER A 452 -5.73 -15.91 6.71
N LEU A 453 -5.06 -15.18 5.82
CA LEU A 453 -5.07 -15.47 4.38
C LEU A 453 -3.93 -16.43 4.00
N LEU A 454 -4.24 -17.42 3.16
CA LEU A 454 -3.25 -18.37 2.62
C LEU A 454 -3.05 -18.13 1.12
N PRO A 455 -1.83 -17.78 0.66
CA PRO A 455 -1.55 -17.56 -0.75
C PRO A 455 -1.75 -18.81 -1.61
N THR A 456 -2.45 -18.70 -2.74
CA THR A 456 -2.71 -19.80 -3.70
C THR A 456 -1.82 -19.76 -4.95
N GLY A 457 -0.93 -18.77 -5.02
CA GLY A 457 -0.04 -18.50 -6.15
C GLY A 457 -0.14 -17.05 -6.61
N GLU A 458 0.76 -16.64 -7.51
CA GLU A 458 0.71 -15.30 -8.08
C GLU A 458 -0.54 -15.08 -8.94
N GLY A 459 -1.13 -13.89 -8.81
CA GLY A 459 -2.32 -13.49 -9.58
C GLY A 459 -3.61 -14.23 -9.20
N LYS A 460 -3.61 -15.03 -8.13
CA LYS A 460 -4.75 -15.82 -7.68
C LYS A 460 -5.33 -15.31 -6.36
N ASN A 461 -6.61 -15.58 -6.16
CA ASN A 461 -7.33 -15.20 -4.95
C ASN A 461 -6.91 -16.12 -3.77
N PRO A 462 -6.57 -15.55 -2.59
CA PRO A 462 -6.08 -16.33 -1.45
C PRO A 462 -7.19 -17.17 -0.81
N LEU A 463 -6.82 -18.24 -0.09
CA LEU A 463 -7.77 -18.93 0.79
C LEU A 463 -7.95 -18.13 2.08
N VAL A 464 -9.15 -18.10 2.62
CA VAL A 464 -9.40 -17.62 3.99
C VAL A 464 -9.42 -18.83 4.92
N LEU A 465 -8.41 -18.92 5.79
CA LEU A 465 -8.35 -19.89 6.88
C LEU A 465 -8.87 -19.24 8.15
N GLY A 466 -9.87 -19.84 8.80
CA GLY A 466 -10.36 -19.43 10.12
C GLY A 466 -10.44 -20.62 11.06
N THR A 467 -10.13 -20.46 12.34
CA THR A 467 -10.33 -21.52 13.34
C THR A 467 -11.03 -20.98 14.57
N PHE A 468 -12.24 -21.49 14.84
CA PHE A 468 -12.92 -21.31 16.12
C PHE A 468 -12.51 -22.45 17.04
N GLU A 469 -11.78 -22.13 18.10
CA GLU A 469 -11.36 -23.12 19.09
C GLU A 469 -12.52 -23.43 20.05
N GLY A 470 -12.92 -24.70 20.10
CA GLY A 470 -13.93 -25.17 21.04
C GLY A 470 -13.47 -25.07 22.49
N LYS A 471 -14.38 -25.26 23.43
CA LYS A 471 -14.08 -25.23 24.87
C LYS A 471 -12.96 -26.22 25.24
N LYS A 472 -12.10 -25.83 26.18
CA LYS A 472 -11.09 -26.74 26.76
C LYS A 472 -11.79 -27.82 27.61
N GLY A 473 -11.34 -29.07 27.50
CA GLY A 473 -11.84 -30.20 28.26
C GLY A 473 -10.89 -31.40 28.18
N ASP A 474 -11.18 -32.45 28.97
CA ASP A 474 -10.29 -33.61 29.15
C ASP A 474 -10.27 -34.60 27.96
N ARG A 475 -11.18 -34.44 27.00
CA ARG A 475 -11.24 -35.28 25.79
C ARG A 475 -10.72 -34.52 24.58
N ALA A 476 -10.05 -35.23 23.67
CA ALA A 476 -9.72 -34.71 22.35
C ALA A 476 -10.99 -34.22 21.64
N LYS A 477 -10.93 -33.00 21.11
CA LYS A 477 -12.06 -32.39 20.41
C LYS A 477 -12.04 -32.84 18.95
N PRO A 478 -13.21 -33.19 18.36
CA PRO A 478 -13.29 -33.35 16.91
C PRO A 478 -12.91 -32.04 16.22
N ARG A 479 -12.25 -32.13 15.08
CA ARG A 479 -11.91 -30.99 14.22
C ARG A 479 -12.68 -31.11 12.91
N VAL A 480 -13.64 -30.21 12.71
CA VAL A 480 -14.52 -30.22 11.53
C VAL A 480 -14.14 -29.05 10.63
N LEU A 481 -13.93 -29.33 9.35
CA LEU A 481 -13.67 -28.30 8.35
C LEU A 481 -14.97 -27.93 7.64
N PHE A 482 -15.34 -26.66 7.65
CA PHE A 482 -16.34 -26.09 6.76
C PHE A 482 -15.64 -25.55 5.51
N TYR A 483 -16.02 -26.08 4.35
CA TYR A 483 -15.57 -25.61 3.05
C TYR A 483 -16.67 -24.81 2.38
N GLY A 484 -16.28 -23.73 1.72
CA GLY A 484 -17.13 -22.87 0.92
C GLY A 484 -16.29 -21.95 0.04
N HIS A 485 -16.93 -21.05 -0.70
CA HIS A 485 -16.22 -20.09 -1.56
C HIS A 485 -16.83 -18.67 -1.48
N TYR A 486 -15.98 -17.66 -1.68
CA TYR A 486 -16.39 -16.26 -1.63
C TYR A 486 -16.49 -15.60 -3.00
N ASP A 487 -15.92 -16.22 -4.04
CA ASP A 487 -16.11 -15.77 -5.41
C ASP A 487 -17.48 -16.18 -5.95
N VAL A 488 -17.96 -15.41 -6.93
CA VAL A 488 -19.30 -15.56 -7.51
C VAL A 488 -19.24 -15.44 -9.02
N ILE A 489 -20.12 -16.12 -9.74
CA ILE A 489 -20.31 -15.83 -11.17
C ILE A 489 -20.78 -14.37 -11.44
N PRO A 490 -20.52 -13.83 -12.64
CA PRO A 490 -21.09 -12.57 -13.08
C PRO A 490 -22.61 -12.50 -12.93
N ALA A 491 -23.12 -11.35 -12.49
CA ALA A 491 -24.55 -11.09 -12.43
C ALA A 491 -24.99 -10.28 -13.67
N PRO A 492 -25.69 -10.88 -14.65
CA PRO A 492 -26.20 -10.14 -15.79
C PRO A 492 -27.24 -9.10 -15.34
N VAL A 493 -27.35 -8.00 -16.07
CA VAL A 493 -28.31 -6.90 -15.75
C VAL A 493 -29.76 -7.39 -15.91
N GLU A 494 -29.99 -8.29 -16.86
CA GLU A 494 -31.30 -8.90 -17.08
C GLU A 494 -31.55 -10.06 -16.11
N GLY A 495 -32.79 -10.18 -15.61
CA GLY A 495 -33.20 -11.27 -14.71
C GLY A 495 -33.17 -10.93 -13.22
N TRP A 496 -32.75 -9.72 -12.85
CA TRP A 496 -32.78 -9.24 -11.46
C TRP A 496 -33.84 -8.15 -11.26
N ASP A 497 -34.67 -8.30 -10.23
CA ASP A 497 -35.63 -7.25 -9.83
C ASP A 497 -35.00 -6.17 -8.94
N SER A 498 -33.81 -6.42 -8.41
CA SER A 498 -33.03 -5.52 -7.56
C SER A 498 -31.55 -5.66 -7.90
N ASP A 499 -30.74 -4.64 -7.61
CA ASP A 499 -29.29 -4.72 -7.80
C ASP A 499 -28.72 -6.01 -7.15
N PRO A 500 -28.04 -6.89 -7.91
CA PRO A 500 -27.50 -8.16 -7.42
C PRO A 500 -26.50 -8.00 -6.28
N PHE A 501 -25.80 -6.87 -6.18
CA PHE A 501 -24.83 -6.59 -5.12
C PHE A 501 -25.43 -5.72 -4.00
N THR A 502 -26.76 -5.59 -3.97
CA THR A 502 -27.49 -5.03 -2.83
C THR A 502 -28.40 -6.10 -2.24
N LEU A 503 -28.15 -6.48 -0.98
CA LEU A 503 -28.98 -7.48 -0.30
C LEU A 503 -30.41 -6.95 -0.08
N THR A 504 -31.41 -7.63 -0.64
CA THR A 504 -32.82 -7.26 -0.50
C THR A 504 -33.66 -8.37 0.12
N GLY A 505 -34.57 -8.01 1.02
CA GLY A 505 -35.53 -8.95 1.60
C GLY A 505 -36.86 -8.92 0.84
N ARG A 506 -37.33 -10.07 0.36
CA ARG A 506 -38.65 -10.19 -0.31
C ARG A 506 -39.32 -11.50 0.07
N ASN A 507 -40.61 -11.46 0.43
CA ASN A 507 -41.41 -12.64 0.77
C ASN A 507 -40.77 -13.59 1.81
N GLY A 508 -40.01 -13.06 2.76
CA GLY A 508 -39.32 -13.85 3.78
C GLY A 508 -37.95 -14.42 3.36
N TYR A 509 -37.52 -14.21 2.12
CA TYR A 509 -36.20 -14.60 1.62
C TYR A 509 -35.29 -13.39 1.43
N LEU A 510 -33.99 -13.64 1.49
CA LEU A 510 -32.95 -12.66 1.16
C LEU A 510 -32.44 -12.94 -0.26
N TYR A 511 -32.32 -11.89 -1.07
CA TYR A 511 -31.89 -11.94 -2.46
C TYR A 511 -30.63 -11.09 -2.64
N GLY A 512 -29.67 -11.64 -3.37
CA GLY A 512 -28.40 -11.03 -3.71
C GLY A 512 -27.47 -12.09 -4.30
N ARG A 513 -26.49 -11.68 -5.11
CA ARG A 513 -25.49 -12.58 -5.67
C ARG A 513 -24.60 -13.11 -4.55
N GLY A 514 -24.44 -14.42 -4.50
CA GLY A 514 -23.69 -15.09 -3.43
C GLY A 514 -24.52 -15.50 -2.22
N VAL A 515 -25.80 -15.09 -2.11
CA VAL A 515 -26.58 -15.35 -0.88
C VAL A 515 -26.72 -16.85 -0.58
N THR A 516 -27.00 -17.67 -1.59
CA THR A 516 -27.12 -19.13 -1.40
C THR A 516 -25.82 -19.88 -1.73
N ASP A 517 -25.02 -19.35 -2.65
CA ASP A 517 -23.82 -19.99 -3.19
C ASP A 517 -22.71 -18.93 -3.33
N ASP A 518 -21.84 -18.77 -2.33
CA ASP A 518 -21.86 -19.48 -1.04
C ASP A 518 -21.61 -18.56 0.18
N LYS A 519 -21.78 -17.25 -0.01
CA LYS A 519 -21.58 -16.22 1.03
C LYS A 519 -22.52 -16.37 2.23
N GLY A 520 -23.79 -16.70 2.00
CA GLY A 520 -24.77 -16.86 3.09
C GLY A 520 -24.43 -18.01 4.04
N PRO A 521 -24.22 -19.23 3.54
CA PRO A 521 -23.84 -20.37 4.37
C PRO A 521 -22.54 -20.14 5.16
N ILE A 522 -21.53 -19.51 4.56
CA ILE A 522 -20.31 -19.10 5.28
C ILE A 522 -20.65 -18.27 6.51
N ILE A 523 -21.44 -17.19 6.34
CA ILE A 523 -21.80 -16.30 7.44
C ILE A 523 -22.71 -16.99 8.46
N ALA A 524 -23.63 -17.85 8.02
CA ALA A 524 -24.53 -18.58 8.91
C ALA A 524 -23.76 -19.52 9.84
N ILE A 525 -22.85 -20.33 9.29
CA ILE A 525 -22.01 -21.24 10.09
C ILE A 525 -21.07 -20.46 11.01
N ALA A 526 -20.51 -19.33 10.55
CA ALA A 526 -19.64 -18.50 11.38
C ALA A 526 -20.38 -17.87 12.57
N CYS A 527 -21.61 -17.38 12.35
CA CYS A 527 -22.45 -16.84 13.41
C CYS A 527 -22.85 -17.92 14.43
N ALA A 528 -23.21 -19.13 13.96
CA ALA A 528 -23.52 -20.25 14.83
C ALA A 528 -22.31 -20.66 15.70
N ALA A 529 -21.11 -20.68 15.11
CA ALA A 529 -19.87 -20.96 15.83
C ALA A 529 -19.59 -19.89 16.90
N ALA A 530 -19.71 -18.61 16.53
CA ALA A 530 -19.53 -17.48 17.44
C ALA A 530 -20.53 -17.52 18.62
N GLU A 531 -21.78 -17.87 18.35
CA GLU A 531 -22.80 -18.02 19.38
C GLU A 531 -22.44 -19.15 20.35
N LEU A 532 -22.12 -20.33 19.84
CA LEU A 532 -21.71 -21.46 20.67
C LEU A 532 -20.42 -21.17 21.45
N LEU A 533 -19.50 -20.41 20.86
CA LEU A 533 -18.26 -19.98 21.50
C LEU A 533 -18.57 -19.01 22.66
N SER A 534 -19.44 -18.02 22.44
CA SER A 534 -19.85 -17.05 23.47
C SER A 534 -20.52 -17.72 24.68
N ARG A 535 -21.30 -18.78 24.43
CA ARG A 535 -21.94 -19.61 25.46
C ARG A 535 -20.99 -20.64 26.09
N ARG A 536 -19.75 -20.74 25.58
CA ARG A 536 -18.75 -21.76 25.94
C ARG A 536 -19.26 -23.20 25.75
N THR A 537 -20.14 -23.39 24.78
CA THR A 537 -20.76 -24.69 24.45
C THR A 537 -20.22 -25.30 23.16
N LEU A 538 -19.38 -24.59 22.40
CA LEU A 538 -18.72 -25.15 21.20
C LEU A 538 -17.84 -26.34 21.59
N GLY A 539 -18.28 -27.55 21.23
CA GLY A 539 -17.67 -28.82 21.64
C GLY A 539 -16.63 -29.41 20.68
N LEU A 540 -16.31 -28.68 19.61
CA LEU A 540 -15.40 -29.08 18.53
C LEU A 540 -14.54 -27.88 18.12
N ASP A 541 -13.44 -28.12 17.42
CA ASP A 541 -12.70 -27.07 16.73
C ASP A 541 -13.25 -26.95 15.31
N LEU A 542 -13.80 -25.77 14.96
CA LEU A 542 -14.39 -25.52 13.64
C LEU A 542 -13.40 -24.75 12.77
N VAL A 543 -12.94 -25.38 11.71
CA VAL A 543 -11.98 -24.82 10.75
C VAL A 543 -12.74 -24.36 9.52
N PHE A 544 -12.60 -23.10 9.13
CA PHE A 544 -13.05 -22.55 7.87
C PHE A 544 -11.91 -22.61 6.87
N LEU A 545 -12.13 -23.20 5.71
CA LEU A 545 -11.22 -23.11 4.57
C LEU A 545 -12.04 -22.67 3.36
N ILE A 546 -12.03 -21.36 3.11
CA ILE A 546 -12.87 -20.73 2.09
C ILE A 546 -12.00 -20.29 0.92
N GLU A 547 -12.36 -20.67 -0.31
CA GLU A 547 -11.60 -20.32 -1.51
C GLU A 547 -12.22 -19.17 -2.31
N GLY A 548 -11.46 -18.62 -3.25
CA GLY A 548 -11.89 -17.50 -4.12
C GLY A 548 -11.71 -17.77 -5.60
N GLU A 549 -11.56 -19.04 -5.99
CA GLU A 549 -11.34 -19.46 -7.38
C GLU A 549 -12.30 -20.58 -7.79
N GLU A 550 -13.33 -20.90 -6.98
CA GLU A 550 -14.22 -22.05 -7.21
C GLU A 550 -14.95 -21.91 -8.56
N GLU A 551 -15.45 -20.71 -8.83
CA GLU A 551 -16.20 -20.36 -10.05
C GLU A 551 -15.28 -20.29 -11.29
N CYS A 552 -13.96 -20.40 -11.07
CA CYS A 552 -12.92 -20.45 -12.10
C CYS A 552 -12.10 -21.75 -12.07
N GLY A 553 -12.65 -22.81 -11.48
CA GLY A 553 -12.06 -24.15 -11.50
C GLY A 553 -10.97 -24.42 -10.45
N SER A 554 -10.96 -23.64 -9.36
CA SER A 554 -10.13 -23.83 -8.16
C SER A 554 -8.62 -23.92 -8.46
N SER A 555 -8.14 -23.13 -9.41
CA SER A 555 -6.74 -23.16 -9.85
C SER A 555 -5.80 -22.82 -8.69
N GLY A 556 -4.92 -23.74 -8.29
CA GLY A 556 -3.97 -23.53 -7.20
C GLY A 556 -4.48 -23.93 -5.80
N PHE A 557 -5.77 -24.24 -5.66
CA PHE A 557 -6.34 -24.69 -4.38
C PHE A 557 -5.66 -25.97 -3.87
N GLY A 558 -5.51 -26.97 -4.74
CA GLY A 558 -4.89 -28.25 -4.38
C GLY A 558 -3.43 -28.09 -3.94
N GLU A 559 -2.66 -27.24 -4.62
CA GLU A 559 -1.28 -26.89 -4.26
C GLU A 559 -1.22 -26.19 -2.91
N ALA A 560 -2.09 -25.20 -2.68
CA ALA A 560 -2.16 -24.47 -1.43
C ALA A 560 -2.51 -25.39 -0.26
N VAL A 561 -3.52 -26.25 -0.39
CA VAL A 561 -3.90 -27.20 0.67
C VAL A 561 -2.74 -28.13 1.04
N ARG A 562 -1.96 -28.60 0.06
CA ARG A 562 -0.75 -29.40 0.31
C ARG A 562 0.33 -28.57 1.01
N ALA A 563 0.57 -27.34 0.56
CA ALA A 563 1.60 -26.45 1.09
C ALA A 563 1.31 -26.02 2.55
N TYR A 564 0.05 -25.74 2.88
CA TYR A 564 -0.37 -25.27 4.20
C TYR A 564 -1.01 -26.37 5.06
N LYS A 565 -0.77 -27.65 4.74
CA LYS A 565 -1.35 -28.80 5.46
C LYS A 565 -1.11 -28.73 6.96
N GLU A 566 0.08 -28.30 7.39
CA GLU A 566 0.40 -28.13 8.81
C GLU A 566 -0.41 -27.03 9.49
N GLN A 567 -0.64 -25.90 8.79
CA GLN A 567 -1.42 -24.78 9.33
C GLN A 567 -2.92 -25.11 9.41
N ILE A 568 -3.44 -25.81 8.38
CA ILE A 568 -4.82 -26.31 8.34
C ILE A 568 -5.02 -27.36 9.44
N GLY A 569 -4.04 -28.25 9.61
CA GLY A 569 -4.04 -29.34 10.58
C GLY A 569 -4.81 -30.59 10.12
N GLU A 570 -4.91 -31.55 11.04
CA GLU A 570 -5.70 -32.76 10.83
C GLU A 570 -7.19 -32.49 11.00
N ILE A 571 -8.00 -33.05 10.10
CA ILE A 571 -9.44 -32.80 10.00
C ILE A 571 -10.16 -34.15 10.06
N ASP A 572 -11.12 -34.29 10.96
CA ASP A 572 -11.90 -35.51 11.15
C ASP A 572 -13.08 -35.63 10.18
N ALA A 573 -13.66 -34.49 9.79
CA ALA A 573 -14.81 -34.42 8.88
C ALA A 573 -14.82 -33.10 8.10
N ILE A 574 -15.33 -33.14 6.86
CA ILE A 574 -15.53 -31.96 6.01
C ILE A 574 -17.04 -31.77 5.84
N LEU A 575 -17.51 -30.54 6.13
CA LEU A 575 -18.85 -30.06 5.89
C LEU A 575 -18.83 -29.15 4.65
N VAL A 576 -19.69 -29.46 3.68
CA VAL A 576 -19.82 -28.71 2.41
C VAL A 576 -21.25 -28.20 2.29
N SER A 577 -21.40 -26.93 1.94
CA SER A 577 -22.68 -26.22 1.82
C SER A 577 -23.36 -26.36 0.44
N ASN A 578 -22.60 -26.71 -0.61
CA ASN A 578 -23.04 -26.70 -2.02
C ASN A 578 -23.92 -27.92 -2.39
N SER A 579 -24.96 -28.19 -1.60
CA SER A 579 -25.93 -29.24 -1.86
C SER A 579 -27.36 -28.76 -1.69
N THR A 580 -28.28 -29.37 -2.44
CA THR A 580 -29.67 -28.94 -2.47
C THR A 580 -30.47 -29.61 -1.36
N TRP A 581 -31.50 -28.93 -0.85
CA TRP A 581 -32.56 -29.59 -0.09
C TRP A 581 -33.63 -30.09 -1.06
N ILE A 582 -34.29 -31.20 -0.71
CA ILE A 582 -35.38 -31.75 -1.54
C ILE A 582 -36.65 -30.87 -1.44
N GLY A 583 -36.79 -30.12 -0.35
CA GLY A 583 -37.81 -29.11 -0.13
C GLY A 583 -37.51 -28.35 1.17
N GLU A 584 -38.35 -27.37 1.53
CA GLU A 584 -38.11 -26.47 2.68
C GLU A 584 -37.91 -27.20 4.01
N ASP A 585 -38.58 -28.34 4.20
CA ASP A 585 -38.54 -29.10 5.47
C ASP A 585 -37.79 -30.44 5.36
N LYS A 586 -37.18 -30.74 4.20
CA LYS A 586 -36.59 -32.05 3.90
C LYS A 586 -35.11 -31.91 3.52
N PRO A 587 -34.19 -31.97 4.50
CA PRO A 587 -32.77 -32.00 4.20
C PRO A 587 -32.44 -33.26 3.40
N CYS A 588 -31.41 -33.16 2.56
CA CYS A 588 -30.85 -34.32 1.89
C CYS A 588 -29.37 -34.47 2.26
N ILE A 589 -28.89 -35.72 2.28
CA ILE A 589 -27.47 -36.02 2.45
C ILE A 589 -26.96 -36.47 1.09
N THR A 590 -26.23 -35.58 0.43
CA THR A 590 -25.55 -35.89 -0.84
C THR A 590 -24.34 -36.78 -0.53
N TYR A 591 -24.40 -38.04 -0.96
CA TYR A 591 -23.30 -39.00 -0.80
C TYR A 591 -22.36 -39.07 -2.02
N GLY A 592 -22.65 -38.31 -3.08
CA GLY A 592 -21.79 -38.20 -4.27
C GLY A 592 -22.33 -37.21 -5.30
N LEU A 593 -21.41 -36.61 -6.06
CA LEU A 593 -21.70 -35.74 -7.20
C LEU A 593 -21.31 -36.45 -8.50
N ARG A 594 -21.94 -36.09 -9.63
CA ARG A 594 -21.50 -36.55 -10.95
C ARG A 594 -20.30 -35.69 -11.37
N GLY A 595 -19.17 -36.32 -11.66
CA GLY A 595 -18.03 -35.63 -12.24
C GLY A 595 -18.30 -35.22 -13.69
N VAL A 596 -17.62 -34.16 -14.14
CA VAL A 596 -17.64 -33.69 -15.53
C VAL A 596 -16.30 -34.03 -16.17
N VAL A 597 -16.32 -34.58 -17.39
CA VAL A 597 -15.12 -34.80 -18.21
C VAL A 597 -15.19 -33.82 -19.36
N HIS A 598 -14.27 -32.84 -19.36
CA HIS A 598 -14.04 -32.00 -20.53
C HIS A 598 -13.10 -32.72 -21.48
N CYS A 599 -13.58 -33.06 -22.68
CA CYS A 599 -12.75 -33.59 -23.75
C CYS A 599 -12.78 -32.65 -24.96
N ALA A 600 -11.62 -32.41 -25.54
CA ALA A 600 -11.51 -31.82 -26.87
C ALA A 600 -11.39 -32.97 -27.87
N LEU A 601 -12.28 -32.99 -28.87
CA LEU A 601 -12.22 -33.95 -29.97
C LEU A 601 -11.63 -33.25 -31.18
N GLU A 602 -10.48 -33.73 -31.66
CA GLU A 602 -9.90 -33.31 -32.93
C GLU A 602 -10.12 -34.42 -33.95
N ILE A 603 -10.80 -34.09 -35.06
CA ILE A 603 -10.99 -35.01 -36.19
C ILE A 603 -10.03 -34.59 -37.29
N SER A 604 -9.12 -35.49 -37.65
CA SER A 604 -8.18 -35.29 -38.74
C SER A 604 -8.50 -36.21 -39.90
N SER A 605 -8.24 -35.72 -41.11
CA SER A 605 -8.31 -36.51 -42.34
C SER A 605 -6.93 -36.55 -42.99
N ASN A 606 -6.57 -37.71 -43.53
CA ASN A 606 -5.42 -37.91 -44.39
C ASN A 606 -5.67 -37.44 -45.83
N LEU A 607 -6.85 -36.88 -46.11
CA LEU A 607 -7.19 -36.20 -47.35
C LEU A 607 -6.82 -34.70 -47.27
N PRO A 608 -6.45 -34.08 -48.40
CA PRO A 608 -6.14 -32.65 -48.46
C PRO A 608 -7.40 -31.80 -48.23
N ASP A 609 -7.19 -30.54 -47.84
CA ASP A 609 -8.24 -29.53 -47.76
C ASP A 609 -8.82 -29.26 -49.16
N LEU A 610 -10.15 -29.24 -49.27
CA LEU A 610 -10.84 -29.15 -50.55
C LEU A 610 -11.47 -27.77 -50.76
N HIS A 611 -11.12 -27.11 -51.86
CA HIS A 611 -11.61 -25.78 -52.19
C HIS A 611 -12.89 -25.89 -53.03
N SER A 612 -14.02 -25.54 -52.43
CA SER A 612 -15.37 -25.66 -53.01
C SER A 612 -15.57 -24.98 -54.38
N GLY A 613 -14.69 -24.04 -54.76
CA GLY A 613 -14.69 -23.38 -56.07
C GLY A 613 -13.92 -24.10 -57.20
N ILE A 614 -13.12 -25.14 -56.89
CA ILE A 614 -12.26 -25.85 -57.85
C ILE A 614 -12.65 -27.33 -57.93
N GLU A 615 -13.01 -27.93 -56.80
CA GLU A 615 -13.37 -29.33 -56.70
C GLU A 615 -14.89 -29.50 -56.66
N GLY A 616 -15.41 -30.45 -57.43
CA GLY A 616 -16.84 -30.75 -57.52
C GLY A 616 -17.11 -32.25 -57.38
N GLY A 617 -18.18 -32.60 -56.68
CA GLY A 617 -18.57 -33.98 -56.38
C GLY A 617 -19.14 -34.12 -54.96
N ALA A 618 -19.55 -35.33 -54.59
CA ALA A 618 -19.91 -35.65 -53.22
C ALA A 618 -18.66 -36.09 -52.46
N VAL A 619 -18.39 -35.47 -51.32
CA VAL A 619 -17.27 -35.81 -50.43
C VAL A 619 -17.87 -36.19 -49.08
N ALA A 620 -17.36 -37.27 -48.49
CA ALA A 620 -17.67 -37.64 -47.11
C ALA A 620 -16.86 -36.72 -46.19
N GLU A 621 -17.53 -35.74 -45.60
CA GLU A 621 -16.91 -34.79 -44.67
C GLU A 621 -16.82 -35.46 -43.27
N PRO A 622 -15.66 -35.43 -42.60
CA PRO A 622 -15.43 -36.17 -41.35
C PRO A 622 -16.34 -35.78 -40.16
N MET A 623 -16.95 -34.60 -40.16
CA MET A 623 -17.86 -34.15 -39.10
C MET A 623 -19.31 -34.59 -39.30
N PHE A 624 -19.70 -35.16 -40.45
CA PHE A 624 -21.10 -35.52 -40.71
C PHE A 624 -21.63 -36.69 -39.86
N ASP A 625 -20.75 -37.51 -39.27
CA ASP A 625 -21.08 -38.65 -38.40
C ASP A 625 -20.95 -38.36 -36.88
N MET A 626 -20.73 -37.09 -36.50
CA MET A 626 -20.92 -36.59 -35.12
C MET A 626 -22.34 -36.04 -34.91
#